data_AF-A0A0G0T1X9-F1
#
_entry.id   AF-A0A0G0T1X9-F1
#
_cell.length_a   1.000
_cell.length_b   1.000
_cell.length_c   1.000
_cell.angle_alpha   90.00
_cell.angle_beta   90.00
_cell.angle_gamma   90.00
#
_symmetry.space_group_name_H-M   'P 1'
#
loop_
_entity.id
_entity.type
_entity.pdbx_description
1 polymer ?
#
loop_
_entity_poly.entity_id
_entity_poly.type
_entity_poly.pdbx_seq_one_letter_code
_entity_poly.pdbx_strand_id
1 'polypeptide(L)'
;MIKFAKVFLLVCWLSLILKLLTFPNPETNPFFQFPLSDKFIHLVLFGGLVYFMLEVIEAFFVLRYSFVVFWGLVFSIGYAFLLEYLQNFIPGRSSSSSDILAAILGSVLAIVVIYFLDYKNLKKPKLLIQICCIGCGAYVVKLLKEQYRLALYFYNPNIYPKSEYNRRLKETRRIAHKLGLKLIIGKYRYPFWLEKIKGHESDPERGGRCIICYRERLEETARLAKRLKYDYFGSTLTISPHKSAPAINQLGKELAESYQVQYLESDFKKCDGFKKSVELSQELKLYRQNYCGCEFSMKRE
;
A
#
# COMPACT_ATOMS: atom_id res chain seq x y z
N MET A 1 -6.76 14.44 -1.62
CA MET A 1 -5.65 14.74 -0.69
C MET A 1 -4.31 14.23 -1.18
N ILE A 2 -4.09 12.92 -1.37
CA ILE A 2 -2.78 12.38 -1.79
C ILE A 2 -2.31 12.96 -3.15
N LYS A 3 -3.20 13.02 -4.15
CA LYS A 3 -2.87 13.58 -5.47
C LYS A 3 -2.37 15.04 -5.39
N PHE A 4 -3.08 15.88 -4.63
CA PHE A 4 -2.70 17.28 -4.41
C PHE A 4 -1.39 17.42 -3.65
N ALA A 5 -1.14 16.56 -2.65
CA ALA A 5 0.13 16.55 -1.92
C ALA A 5 1.31 16.24 -2.84
N LYS A 6 1.17 15.29 -3.78
CA LYS A 6 2.22 14.99 -4.76
C LYS A 6 2.51 16.15 -5.70
N VAL A 7 1.47 16.83 -6.19
CA VAL A 7 1.64 18.04 -7.03
C VAL A 7 2.32 19.15 -6.25
N PHE A 8 1.91 19.38 -5.00
CA PHE A 8 2.53 20.38 -4.13
C PHE A 8 4.02 20.09 -3.92
N LEU A 9 4.40 18.84 -3.65
CA LEU A 9 5.81 18.45 -3.52
C LEU A 9 6.61 18.70 -4.80
N LEU A 10 6.06 18.38 -5.98
CA LEU A 10 6.71 18.67 -7.26
C LEU A 10 6.92 20.18 -7.46
N VAL A 11 5.92 21.01 -7.15
CA VAL A 11 6.03 22.47 -7.26
C VAL A 11 7.09 23.00 -6.30
N CYS A 12 7.08 22.56 -5.04
CA CYS A 12 8.11 22.94 -4.07
C CYS A 12 9.51 22.54 -4.54
N TRP A 13 9.66 21.36 -5.15
CA TRP A 13 10.94 20.89 -5.68
C TRP A 13 11.40 21.73 -6.88
N LEU A 14 10.51 22.04 -7.82
CA LEU A 14 10.80 22.95 -8.94
C LEU A 14 11.23 24.33 -8.46
N SER A 15 10.51 24.90 -7.47
CA SER A 15 10.89 26.18 -6.86
C SER A 15 12.25 26.12 -6.15
N LEU A 16 12.58 24.99 -5.51
CA LEU A 16 13.88 24.78 -4.89
C LEU A 16 15.00 24.75 -5.94
N ILE A 17 14.83 23.99 -7.03
CA ILE A 17 15.81 23.92 -8.13
C ILE A 17 16.02 25.31 -8.71
N LEU A 18 14.93 26.00 -9.06
CA LEU A 18 15.00 27.36 -9.59
C LEU A 18 15.79 28.25 -8.64
N LYS A 19 15.39 28.32 -7.36
CA LYS A 19 16.05 29.17 -6.37
C LYS A 19 17.54 28.87 -6.23
N LEU A 20 17.94 27.60 -6.16
CA LEU A 20 19.35 27.22 -5.96
C LEU A 20 20.22 27.53 -7.18
N LEU A 21 19.69 27.31 -8.38
CA LEU A 21 20.43 27.49 -9.62
C LEU A 21 20.40 28.93 -10.14
N THR A 22 19.42 29.75 -9.70
CA THR A 22 19.33 31.17 -10.06
C THR A 22 19.71 32.14 -8.94
N PHE A 23 20.24 31.66 -7.80
CA PHE A 23 20.73 32.56 -6.75
C PHE A 23 22.05 33.23 -7.16
N PRO A 24 22.16 34.57 -7.12
CA PRO A 24 23.42 35.28 -7.39
C PRO A 24 24.43 34.99 -6.27
N ASN A 25 25.71 34.80 -6.62
CA ASN A 25 26.81 34.63 -5.68
C ASN A 25 26.47 33.72 -4.48
N PRO A 26 26.21 32.41 -4.70
CA PRO A 26 25.92 31.52 -3.59
C PRO A 26 27.14 31.47 -2.66
N GLU A 27 26.98 31.92 -1.42
CA GLU A 27 27.98 31.63 -0.39
C GLU A 27 28.13 30.12 -0.32
N THR A 28 29.34 29.62 -0.64
CA THR A 28 29.59 28.18 -0.56
C THR A 28 29.54 27.79 0.90
N ASN A 29 28.46 27.13 1.32
CA ASN A 29 28.35 26.59 2.65
C ASN A 29 29.55 25.63 2.89
N PRO A 30 30.35 25.83 3.95
CA PRO A 30 31.56 25.04 4.20
C PRO A 30 31.30 23.53 4.29
N PHE A 31 30.08 23.10 4.63
CA PHE A 31 29.69 21.68 4.64
C PHE A 31 29.65 21.03 3.24
N PHE A 32 29.59 21.81 2.16
CA PHE A 32 29.52 21.32 0.77
C PHE A 32 30.79 21.62 -0.03
N GLN A 33 31.92 21.88 0.64
CA GLN A 33 33.21 22.10 -0.01
C GLN A 33 33.95 20.76 -0.19
N PHE A 34 33.54 19.98 -1.19
CA PHE A 34 34.27 18.81 -1.66
C PHE A 34 34.39 18.84 -3.19
N PRO A 35 35.37 18.15 -3.81
CA PRO A 35 35.53 18.14 -5.26
C PRO A 35 34.22 17.73 -5.96
N LEU A 36 33.81 18.48 -6.99
CA LEU A 36 32.58 18.24 -7.77
C LEU A 36 31.26 18.40 -6.99
N SER A 37 31.25 19.06 -5.82
CA SER A 37 30.04 19.24 -5.02
C SER A 37 28.88 19.89 -5.77
N ASP A 38 29.18 20.88 -6.62
CA ASP A 38 28.23 21.52 -7.53
C ASP A 38 27.58 20.52 -8.50
N LYS A 39 28.35 19.57 -9.04
CA LYS A 39 27.83 18.52 -9.96
C LYS A 39 26.98 17.51 -9.20
N PHE A 40 27.37 17.18 -7.97
CA PHE A 40 26.57 16.31 -7.11
C PHE A 40 25.21 16.95 -6.78
N ILE A 41 25.17 18.26 -6.53
CA ILE A 41 23.92 19.00 -6.31
C ILE A 41 23.01 18.88 -7.53
N HIS A 42 23.52 19.14 -8.74
CA HIS A 42 22.75 18.99 -9.97
C HIS A 42 22.23 17.55 -10.17
N LEU A 43 23.08 16.55 -9.93
CA LEU A 43 22.70 15.14 -10.00
C LEU A 43 21.52 14.82 -9.07
N VAL A 44 21.57 15.26 -7.81
CA VAL A 44 20.50 15.02 -6.82
C VAL A 44 19.23 15.78 -7.17
N LEU A 45 19.34 17.06 -7.54
CA LEU A 45 18.20 17.92 -7.84
C LEU A 45 17.37 17.38 -9.01
N PHE A 46 18.03 17.02 -10.11
CA PHE A 46 17.35 16.54 -11.32
C PHE A 46 16.91 15.08 -11.20
N GLY A 47 17.63 14.24 -10.46
CA GLY A 47 17.14 12.91 -10.08
C GLY A 47 15.85 12.98 -9.23
N GLY A 48 15.82 13.89 -8.25
CA GLY A 48 14.61 14.17 -7.46
C GLY A 48 13.46 14.71 -8.30
N LEU A 49 13.74 15.57 -9.30
CA LEU A 49 12.73 16.10 -10.21
C LEU A 49 12.02 14.98 -10.98
N VAL A 50 12.79 14.04 -11.54
CA VAL A 50 12.21 12.88 -12.24
C VAL A 50 11.34 12.06 -11.29
N TYR A 51 11.81 11.77 -10.08
CA TYR A 51 11.03 11.04 -9.08
C TYR A 51 9.67 11.70 -8.78
N PHE A 52 9.65 13.01 -8.46
CA PHE A 52 8.40 13.71 -8.15
C PHE A 52 7.48 13.82 -9.36
N MET A 53 8.02 13.95 -10.57
CA MET A 53 7.23 13.92 -11.80
C MET A 53 6.54 12.58 -12.01
N LEU A 54 7.28 11.47 -11.88
CA LEU A 54 6.74 10.12 -12.03
C LEU A 54 5.59 9.89 -11.01
N GLU A 55 5.82 10.27 -9.75
CA GLU A 55 4.83 10.18 -8.68
C GLU A 55 3.51 10.93 -8.99
N VAL A 56 3.61 12.12 -9.58
CA VAL A 56 2.46 12.92 -10.02
C VAL A 56 1.78 12.26 -11.21
N ILE A 57 2.51 11.87 -12.25
CA ILE A 57 1.90 11.30 -13.45
C ILE A 57 1.17 10.00 -13.13
N GLU A 58 1.76 9.10 -12.33
CA GLU A 58 1.10 7.87 -11.87
C GLU A 58 -0.16 8.13 -11.02
N ALA A 59 -0.20 9.25 -10.29
CA ALA A 59 -1.37 9.58 -9.48
C ALA A 59 -2.57 10.07 -10.32
N PHE A 60 -2.34 10.61 -11.52
CA PHE A 60 -3.39 11.21 -12.35
C PHE A 60 -3.74 10.39 -13.59
N PHE A 61 -2.78 9.67 -14.17
CA PHE A 61 -2.95 9.05 -15.48
C PHE A 61 -2.63 7.55 -15.46
N VAL A 62 -3.41 6.78 -16.23
CA VAL A 62 -3.14 5.36 -16.51
C VAL A 62 -2.39 5.28 -17.84
N LEU A 63 -1.14 5.74 -17.85
CA LEU A 63 -0.29 5.72 -19.03
C LEU A 63 0.64 4.50 -19.01
N ARG A 64 1.15 4.12 -20.19
CA ARG A 64 2.23 3.12 -20.26
C ARG A 64 3.46 3.70 -19.56
N TYR A 65 4.04 2.93 -18.63
CA TYR A 65 5.20 3.37 -17.83
C TYR A 65 6.33 3.91 -18.71
N SER A 66 6.61 3.28 -19.85
CA SER A 66 7.62 3.76 -20.82
C SER A 66 7.33 5.17 -21.36
N PHE A 67 6.06 5.51 -21.58
CA PHE A 67 5.66 6.85 -22.02
C PHE A 67 5.86 7.89 -20.92
N VAL A 68 5.55 7.52 -19.67
CA VAL A 68 5.72 8.38 -18.50
C VAL A 68 7.20 8.69 -18.27
N VAL A 69 8.06 7.67 -18.32
CA VAL A 69 9.51 7.81 -18.20
C VAL A 69 10.09 8.69 -19.32
N PHE A 70 9.66 8.47 -20.57
CA PHE A 70 10.13 9.25 -21.72
C PHE A 70 9.86 10.75 -21.54
N TRP A 71 8.62 11.13 -21.26
CA TRP A 71 8.27 12.55 -21.09
C TRP A 71 8.85 13.16 -19.81
N GLY A 72 9.01 12.37 -18.74
CA GLY A 72 9.73 12.79 -17.54
C GLY A 72 11.19 13.16 -17.83
N LEU A 73 11.89 12.35 -18.63
CA LEU A 73 13.24 12.67 -19.10
C LEU A 73 13.27 13.92 -19.97
N VAL A 74 12.41 13.99 -21.00
CA VAL A 74 12.38 15.15 -21.92
C VAL A 74 12.16 16.45 -21.15
N PHE A 75 11.21 16.47 -20.23
CA PHE A 75 10.97 17.65 -19.38
C PHE A 75 12.17 17.97 -18.50
N SER A 76 12.72 16.98 -17.79
CA SER A 76 13.84 17.18 -16.88
C SER A 76 15.08 17.73 -17.60
N ILE A 77 15.40 17.18 -18.78
CA ILE A 77 16.50 17.63 -19.62
C ILE A 77 16.22 19.04 -20.15
N GLY A 78 15.04 19.28 -20.73
CA GLY A 78 14.67 20.61 -21.22
C GLY A 78 14.71 21.68 -20.13
N TYR A 79 14.30 21.34 -18.91
CA TYR A 79 14.38 22.23 -17.76
C TYR A 79 15.83 22.51 -17.34
N ALA A 80 16.72 21.51 -17.40
CA ALA A 80 18.15 21.71 -17.15
C ALA A 80 18.77 22.71 -18.14
N PHE A 81 18.52 22.52 -19.44
CA PHE A 81 18.98 23.46 -20.47
C PHE A 81 18.41 24.86 -20.28
N LEU A 82 17.13 24.99 -19.95
CA LEU A 82 16.50 26.29 -19.69
C LEU A 82 17.17 27.00 -18.51
N LEU A 83 17.37 26.32 -17.39
CA LEU A 83 18.01 26.92 -16.22
C LEU A 83 19.45 27.31 -16.50
N GLU A 84 20.21 26.47 -17.21
CA GLU A 84 21.58 26.79 -17.60
C GLU A 84 21.67 28.01 -18.53
N TYR A 85 20.72 28.12 -19.45
CA TYR A 85 20.59 29.31 -20.30
C TYR A 85 20.26 30.56 -19.47
N LEU A 86 19.35 30.45 -18.50
CA LEU A 86 18.98 31.57 -17.62
C LEU A 86 20.14 32.05 -16.75
N GLN A 87 21.07 31.17 -16.36
CA GLN A 87 22.26 31.54 -15.56
C GLN A 87 23.13 32.59 -16.26
N ASN A 88 23.15 32.64 -17.60
CA ASN A 88 23.91 33.66 -18.35
C ASN A 88 23.41 35.09 -18.12
N PHE A 89 22.19 35.26 -17.59
CA PHE A 89 21.61 36.56 -17.29
C PHE A 89 21.74 36.93 -15.80
N ILE A 90 22.43 36.11 -15.00
CA ILE A 90 22.53 36.27 -13.54
C ILE A 90 23.94 36.69 -13.16
N PRO A 91 24.12 37.82 -12.44
CA PRO A 91 25.43 38.25 -12.00
C PRO A 91 26.14 37.18 -11.14
N GLY A 92 27.40 36.90 -11.47
CA GLY A 92 28.23 35.93 -10.74
C GLY A 92 27.96 34.46 -11.06
N ARG A 93 27.21 34.17 -12.13
CA ARG A 93 26.98 32.81 -12.66
C ARG A 93 27.43 32.73 -14.12
N SER A 94 27.65 31.50 -14.59
CA SER A 94 28.03 31.22 -15.97
C SER A 94 27.49 29.86 -16.38
N SER A 95 27.00 29.73 -17.61
CA SER A 95 26.59 28.42 -18.11
C SER A 95 27.76 27.43 -18.20
N SER A 96 27.53 26.19 -17.82
CA SER A 96 28.48 25.07 -17.85
C SER A 96 27.82 23.82 -18.42
N SER A 97 28.39 23.29 -19.50
CA SER A 97 27.91 22.02 -20.08
C SER A 97 28.05 20.84 -19.13
N SER A 98 28.97 20.92 -18.17
CA SER A 98 29.17 19.89 -17.15
C SER A 98 28.01 19.81 -16.14
N ASP A 99 27.28 20.90 -15.90
CA ASP A 99 26.06 20.90 -15.07
C ASP A 99 24.88 20.25 -15.77
N ILE A 100 24.71 20.53 -17.06
CA ILE A 100 23.73 19.85 -17.90
C ILE A 100 24.02 18.34 -17.91
N LEU A 101 25.29 17.94 -18.06
CA LEU A 101 25.67 16.53 -18.02
C LEU A 101 25.33 15.88 -16.66
N ALA A 102 25.64 16.57 -15.56
CA ALA A 102 25.32 16.09 -14.21
C ALA A 102 23.81 15.95 -13.98
N ALA A 103 23.01 16.90 -14.48
CA ALA A 103 21.55 16.84 -14.45
C ALA A 103 21.01 15.63 -15.23
N ILE A 104 21.48 15.41 -16.46
CA ILE A 104 21.11 14.25 -17.28
C ILE A 104 21.45 12.94 -16.56
N LEU A 105 22.66 12.83 -16.01
CA LEU A 105 23.11 11.65 -15.26
C LEU A 105 22.22 11.40 -14.04
N GLY A 106 21.85 12.44 -13.30
CA GLY A 106 20.92 12.35 -12.17
C GLY A 106 19.55 11.83 -12.56
N SER A 107 18.99 12.36 -13.64
CA SER A 107 17.68 11.94 -14.19
C SER A 107 17.69 10.48 -14.64
N VAL A 108 18.74 10.06 -15.36
CA VAL A 108 18.90 8.66 -15.81
C VAL A 108 19.10 7.72 -14.62
N LEU A 109 19.96 8.09 -13.67
CA LEU A 109 20.22 7.28 -12.48
C LEU A 109 18.94 7.09 -11.65
N ALA A 110 18.14 8.14 -11.47
CA ALA A 110 16.86 8.06 -10.77
C ALA A 110 15.93 7.04 -11.43
N ILE A 111 15.83 7.02 -12.75
CA ILE A 111 15.01 6.05 -13.49
C ILE A 111 15.53 4.63 -13.30
N VAL A 112 16.83 4.43 -13.38
CA VAL A 112 17.43 3.10 -13.15
C VAL A 112 17.09 2.61 -11.75
N VAL A 113 17.26 3.47 -10.73
CA VAL A 113 16.92 3.13 -9.34
C VAL A 113 15.43 2.81 -9.19
N ILE A 114 14.54 3.66 -9.70
CA ILE A 114 13.09 3.45 -9.63
C ILE A 114 12.70 2.17 -10.35
N TYR A 115 13.24 1.92 -11.55
CA TYR A 115 13.02 0.69 -12.30
C TYR A 115 13.42 -0.54 -11.48
N PHE A 116 14.58 -0.53 -10.82
CA PHE A 116 15.01 -1.64 -9.96
C PHE A 116 14.11 -1.82 -8.73
N LEU A 117 13.63 -0.73 -8.12
CA LEU A 117 12.70 -0.78 -6.99
C LEU A 117 11.34 -1.36 -7.41
N ASP A 118 10.79 -0.89 -8.53
CA ASP A 118 9.53 -1.37 -9.09
C ASP A 118 9.66 -2.81 -9.57
N TYR A 119 10.77 -3.17 -10.20
CA TYR A 119 11.06 -4.54 -10.62
C TYR A 119 11.11 -5.50 -9.43
N LYS A 120 11.78 -5.12 -8.33
CA LYS A 120 11.75 -5.89 -7.08
C LYS A 120 10.33 -6.05 -6.56
N ASN A 121 9.50 -5.01 -6.65
CA ASN A 121 8.11 -5.05 -6.22
C ASN A 121 7.23 -5.93 -7.15
N LEU A 122 7.48 -5.92 -8.47
CA LEU A 122 6.80 -6.74 -9.46
C LEU A 122 7.13 -8.23 -9.33
N LYS A 123 8.32 -8.57 -8.84
CA LYS A 123 8.70 -9.96 -8.52
C LYS A 123 7.97 -10.52 -7.29
N LYS A 124 7.38 -9.68 -6.45
CA LYS A 124 6.63 -10.15 -5.28
C LYS A 124 5.35 -10.86 -5.75
N PRO A 125 5.04 -12.05 -5.22
CA PRO A 125 3.79 -12.72 -5.51
C PRO A 125 2.59 -11.87 -5.07
N LYS A 126 1.51 -11.92 -5.83
CA LYS A 126 0.25 -11.23 -5.53
C LYS A 126 -0.51 -12.01 -4.48
N LEU A 127 -0.85 -11.33 -3.40
CA LEU A 127 -1.62 -11.91 -2.30
C LEU A 127 -2.95 -11.17 -2.11
N LEU A 128 -4.04 -11.92 -2.12
CA LEU A 128 -5.35 -11.43 -1.71
C LEU A 128 -5.65 -11.86 -0.27
N ILE A 129 -5.66 -10.92 0.67
CA ILE A 129 -5.94 -11.22 2.08
C ILE A 129 -7.38 -10.84 2.45
N GLN A 130 -8.12 -11.81 2.97
CA GLN A 130 -9.45 -11.57 3.56
C GLN A 130 -9.30 -10.80 4.86
N ILE A 131 -10.11 -9.74 5.02
CA ILE A 131 -10.15 -8.91 6.23
C ILE A 131 -11.61 -8.59 6.61
N CYS A 132 -11.90 -8.58 7.92
CA CYS A 132 -13.22 -8.20 8.43
C CYS A 132 -13.19 -7.02 9.42
N CYS A 133 -12.00 -6.65 9.91
CA CYS A 133 -11.77 -5.44 10.69
C CYS A 133 -10.29 -5.02 10.59
N ILE A 134 -10.04 -3.73 10.36
CA ILE A 134 -8.68 -3.20 10.27
C ILE A 134 -7.95 -3.14 11.61
N GLY A 135 -8.65 -3.01 12.74
CA GLY A 135 -8.02 -2.99 14.06
C GLY A 135 -7.23 -4.27 14.36
N CYS A 136 -7.64 -5.41 13.81
CA CYS A 136 -6.89 -6.66 13.88
C CYS A 136 -5.99 -6.88 12.65
N GLY A 137 -6.41 -6.42 11.48
CA GLY A 137 -5.69 -6.66 10.23
C GLY A 137 -4.52 -5.72 9.96
N ALA A 138 -4.43 -4.55 10.58
CA ALA A 138 -3.38 -3.55 10.30
C ALA A 138 -1.97 -4.10 10.52
N TYR A 139 -1.76 -4.86 11.60
CA TYR A 139 -0.47 -5.49 11.88
C TYR A 139 -0.13 -6.57 10.85
N VAL A 140 -1.11 -7.41 10.48
CA VAL A 140 -0.94 -8.44 9.43
C VAL A 140 -0.58 -7.81 8.09
N VAL A 141 -1.24 -6.69 7.75
CA VAL A 141 -0.93 -5.91 6.53
C VAL A 141 0.52 -5.41 6.54
N LYS A 142 1.01 -4.90 7.69
CA LYS A 142 2.40 -4.46 7.83
C LYS A 142 3.39 -5.59 7.55
N LEU A 143 3.15 -6.77 8.12
CA LEU A 143 4.01 -7.95 7.92
C LEU A 143 4.04 -8.41 6.45
N LEU A 144 2.88 -8.46 5.80
CA LEU A 144 2.77 -9.07 4.48
C LEU A 144 3.21 -8.15 3.33
N LYS A 145 3.15 -6.83 3.50
CA LYS A 145 3.50 -5.87 2.44
C LYS A 145 4.99 -5.93 2.04
N GLU A 146 5.85 -6.43 2.93
CA GLU A 146 7.28 -6.59 2.64
C GLU A 146 7.54 -7.72 1.65
N GLN A 147 6.75 -8.80 1.71
CA GLN A 147 6.97 -10.02 0.94
C GLN A 147 6.01 -10.15 -0.26
N TYR A 148 4.83 -9.53 -0.19
CA TYR A 148 3.77 -9.71 -1.17
C TYR A 148 3.27 -8.40 -1.76
N ARG A 149 2.81 -8.46 -3.00
CA ARG A 149 2.00 -7.39 -3.59
C ARG A 149 0.55 -7.54 -3.12
N LEU A 150 0.26 -6.91 -1.99
CA LEU A 150 -0.95 -7.13 -1.21
C LEU A 150 -2.18 -6.39 -1.75
N ALA A 151 -3.31 -7.09 -1.80
CA ALA A 151 -4.64 -6.50 -1.89
C ALA A 151 -5.52 -7.00 -0.75
N LEU A 152 -6.40 -6.14 -0.25
CA LEU A 152 -7.35 -6.44 0.80
C LEU A 152 -8.70 -6.83 0.20
N TYR A 153 -9.30 -7.89 0.71
CA TYR A 153 -10.69 -8.24 0.45
C TYR A 153 -11.52 -8.08 1.72
N PHE A 154 -12.27 -6.99 1.82
CA PHE A 154 -13.20 -6.79 2.92
C PHE A 154 -14.45 -7.61 2.67
N TYR A 155 -14.52 -8.76 3.34
CA TYR A 155 -15.65 -9.67 3.23
C TYR A 155 -15.97 -10.31 4.56
N ASN A 156 -17.14 -9.98 5.07
CA ASN A 156 -17.73 -10.69 6.17
C ASN A 156 -19.25 -10.45 6.16
N PRO A 157 -20.05 -11.39 5.60
CA PRO A 157 -21.49 -11.22 5.49
C PRO A 157 -22.21 -11.28 6.84
N ASN A 158 -21.56 -11.85 7.87
CA ASN A 158 -22.17 -12.06 9.18
C ASN A 158 -22.04 -10.87 10.16
N ILE A 159 -21.44 -9.75 9.73
CA ILE A 159 -21.33 -8.58 10.61
C ILE A 159 -22.74 -8.03 10.86
N TYR A 160 -23.18 -8.06 12.10
CA TYR A 160 -24.46 -7.59 12.57
C TYR A 160 -24.24 -6.76 13.84
N PRO A 161 -24.93 -5.62 14.03
CA PRO A 161 -25.90 -5.03 13.10
C PRO A 161 -25.23 -4.36 11.89
N LYS A 162 -26.04 -3.89 10.93
CA LYS A 162 -25.54 -3.21 9.72
C LYS A 162 -24.66 -1.99 10.04
N SER A 163 -24.94 -1.29 11.13
CA SER A 163 -24.12 -0.16 11.60
C SER A 163 -22.68 -0.57 11.91
N GLU A 164 -22.47 -1.75 12.50
CA GLU A 164 -21.14 -2.30 12.75
C GLU A 164 -20.40 -2.62 11.43
N TYR A 165 -21.10 -3.22 10.46
CA TYR A 165 -20.53 -3.46 9.14
C TYR A 165 -20.01 -2.17 8.51
N ASN A 166 -20.84 -1.12 8.54
CA ASN A 166 -20.50 0.18 7.97
C ASN A 166 -19.31 0.81 8.70
N ARG A 167 -19.25 0.70 10.04
CA ARG A 167 -18.14 1.21 10.86
C ARG A 167 -16.82 0.51 10.52
N ARG A 168 -16.80 -0.83 10.50
CA ARG A 168 -15.60 -1.62 10.14
C ARG A 168 -15.14 -1.36 8.71
N LEU A 169 -16.08 -1.21 7.77
CA LEU A 169 -15.78 -0.90 6.37
C LEU A 169 -15.19 0.50 6.22
N LYS A 170 -15.76 1.51 6.90
CA LYS A 170 -15.26 2.90 6.89
C LYS A 170 -13.81 2.95 7.36
N GLU A 171 -13.50 2.30 8.48
CA GLU A 171 -12.14 2.25 9.02
C GLU A 171 -11.17 1.49 8.11
N THR A 172 -11.61 0.38 7.52
CA THR A 172 -10.80 -0.38 6.57
C THR A 172 -10.49 0.45 5.32
N ARG A 173 -11.47 1.19 4.77
CA ARG A 173 -11.26 2.12 3.66
C ARG A 173 -10.25 3.20 4.00
N ARG A 174 -10.38 3.82 5.17
CA ARG A 174 -9.47 4.89 5.65
C ARG A 174 -8.02 4.41 5.64
N ILE A 175 -7.76 3.24 6.21
CA ILE A 175 -6.39 2.71 6.32
C ILE A 175 -5.89 2.13 5.01
N ALA A 176 -6.72 1.44 4.23
CA ALA A 176 -6.33 0.97 2.91
C ALA A 176 -5.86 2.14 2.01
N HIS A 177 -6.61 3.24 2.03
CA HIS A 177 -6.23 4.47 1.32
C HIS A 177 -4.93 5.07 1.89
N LYS A 178 -4.79 5.17 3.22
CA LYS A 178 -3.57 5.69 3.87
C LYS A 178 -2.32 4.87 3.50
N LEU A 179 -2.46 3.55 3.34
CA LEU A 179 -1.36 2.63 3.04
C LEU A 179 -1.15 2.38 1.54
N GLY A 180 -1.95 3.02 0.67
CA GLY A 180 -1.88 2.81 -0.79
C GLY A 180 -2.25 1.39 -1.22
N LEU A 181 -3.13 0.71 -0.47
CA LEU A 181 -3.51 -0.68 -0.73
C LEU A 181 -4.80 -0.75 -1.53
N LYS A 182 -4.83 -1.67 -2.51
CA LYS A 182 -6.07 -2.03 -3.21
C LYS A 182 -7.04 -2.67 -2.23
N LEU A 183 -8.26 -2.13 -2.14
CA LEU A 183 -9.34 -2.67 -1.31
C LEU A 183 -10.50 -3.10 -2.21
N ILE A 184 -10.84 -4.38 -2.16
CA ILE A 184 -12.01 -4.98 -2.81
C ILE A 184 -13.06 -5.21 -1.74
N ILE A 185 -14.31 -4.84 -2.02
CA ILE A 185 -15.41 -4.95 -1.06
C ILE A 185 -16.36 -6.03 -1.56
N GLY A 186 -16.53 -7.08 -0.77
CA GLY A 186 -17.47 -8.15 -1.08
C GLY A 186 -18.92 -7.75 -0.79
N LYS A 187 -19.86 -8.51 -1.36
CA LYS A 187 -21.30 -8.25 -1.16
C LYS A 187 -21.70 -8.55 0.29
N TYR A 188 -22.34 -7.60 0.96
CA TYR A 188 -22.91 -7.85 2.28
C TYR A 188 -24.28 -8.52 2.15
N ARG A 189 -24.34 -9.85 2.35
CA ARG A 189 -25.57 -10.64 2.27
C ARG A 189 -25.84 -11.36 3.60
N TYR A 190 -26.27 -10.59 4.60
CA TYR A 190 -26.60 -11.14 5.92
C TYR A 190 -27.68 -12.23 5.90
N PRO A 191 -28.82 -12.06 5.19
CA PRO A 191 -29.85 -13.11 5.13
C PRO A 191 -29.34 -14.43 4.54
N PHE A 192 -28.51 -14.36 3.49
CA PHE A 192 -27.90 -15.54 2.88
C PHE A 192 -26.94 -16.26 3.85
N TRP A 193 -26.24 -15.50 4.69
CA TRP A 193 -25.41 -16.09 5.74
C TRP A 193 -26.26 -16.78 6.82
N LEU A 194 -27.42 -16.22 7.19
CA LEU A 194 -28.36 -16.87 8.11
C LEU A 194 -28.86 -18.21 7.55
N GLU A 195 -29.20 -18.27 6.26
CA GLU A 195 -29.59 -19.53 5.61
C GLU A 195 -28.49 -20.60 5.73
N LYS A 196 -27.21 -20.21 5.59
CA LYS A 196 -26.07 -21.13 5.70
C LYS A 196 -25.82 -21.67 7.10
N ILE A 197 -26.24 -20.96 8.14
CA ILE A 197 -26.03 -21.40 9.53
C ILE A 197 -27.29 -22.00 10.16
N LYS A 198 -28.34 -22.23 9.37
CA LYS A 198 -29.60 -22.80 9.86
C LYS A 198 -29.33 -24.14 10.56
N GLY A 199 -29.78 -24.28 11.80
CA GLY A 199 -29.50 -25.45 12.66
C GLY A 199 -28.21 -25.34 13.49
N HIS A 200 -27.44 -24.26 13.34
CA HIS A 200 -26.20 -23.97 14.09
C HIS A 200 -26.31 -22.69 14.93
N GLU A 201 -27.51 -22.15 15.13
CA GLU A 201 -27.77 -20.93 15.88
C GLU A 201 -27.36 -21.06 17.35
N SER A 202 -27.59 -22.23 17.94
CA SER A 202 -27.28 -22.56 19.34
C SER A 202 -25.83 -22.97 19.56
N ASP A 203 -25.02 -23.15 18.51
CA ASP A 203 -23.63 -23.58 18.67
C ASP A 203 -22.85 -22.59 19.55
N PRO A 204 -21.97 -23.06 20.43
CA PRO A 204 -21.09 -22.17 21.19
C PRO A 204 -20.12 -21.43 20.25
N GLU A 205 -19.58 -20.30 20.70
CA GLU A 205 -18.49 -19.66 19.97
C GLU A 205 -17.30 -20.63 19.85
N ARG A 206 -16.65 -20.65 18.69
CA ARG A 206 -15.64 -21.64 18.26
C ARG A 206 -16.19 -23.04 17.94
N GLY A 207 -17.51 -23.24 18.01
CA GLY A 207 -18.20 -24.45 17.55
C GLY A 207 -18.48 -24.49 16.04
N GLY A 208 -19.43 -25.34 15.62
CA GLY A 208 -19.76 -25.62 14.21
C GLY A 208 -20.11 -24.37 13.40
N ARG A 209 -20.92 -23.47 13.95
CA ARG A 209 -21.24 -22.15 13.35
C ARG A 209 -19.99 -21.37 12.93
N CYS A 210 -18.94 -21.37 13.76
CA CYS A 210 -17.71 -20.64 13.45
C CYS A 210 -16.97 -21.27 12.26
N ILE A 211 -16.97 -22.60 12.12
CA ILE A 211 -16.39 -23.30 10.99
C ILE A 211 -17.10 -22.91 9.69
N ILE A 212 -18.44 -22.87 9.69
CA ILE A 212 -19.24 -22.40 8.55
C ILE A 212 -18.85 -20.96 8.18
N CYS A 213 -18.73 -20.08 9.17
CA CYS A 213 -18.32 -18.69 8.95
C CYS A 213 -16.90 -18.56 8.35
N TYR A 214 -15.95 -19.38 8.82
CA TYR A 214 -14.58 -19.35 8.29
C TYR A 214 -14.55 -19.86 6.85
N ARG A 215 -15.24 -20.98 6.57
CA ARG A 215 -15.33 -21.55 5.22
C ARG A 215 -15.94 -20.56 4.24
N GLU A 216 -17.08 -19.95 4.58
CA GLU A 216 -17.74 -18.92 3.75
C GLU A 216 -16.78 -17.79 3.35
N ARG A 217 -16.03 -17.25 4.32
CA ARG A 217 -15.13 -16.14 4.06
C ARG A 217 -13.91 -16.55 3.22
N LEU A 218 -13.32 -17.70 3.53
CA LEU A 218 -12.15 -18.21 2.81
C LEU A 218 -12.52 -18.62 1.39
N GLU A 219 -13.65 -19.29 1.20
CA GLU A 219 -14.09 -19.77 -0.10
C GLU A 219 -14.36 -18.62 -1.08
N GLU A 220 -15.08 -17.59 -0.65
CA GLU A 220 -15.29 -16.38 -1.46
C GLU A 220 -13.97 -15.68 -1.80
N THR A 221 -13.00 -15.73 -0.88
CA THR A 221 -11.67 -15.16 -1.10
C THR A 221 -10.88 -15.97 -2.13
N ALA A 222 -10.87 -17.30 -2.02
CA ALA A 222 -10.20 -18.20 -2.97
C ALA A 222 -10.81 -18.06 -4.38
N ARG A 223 -12.14 -18.02 -4.47
CA ARG A 223 -12.87 -17.81 -5.73
C ARG A 223 -12.51 -16.48 -6.37
N LEU A 224 -12.47 -15.41 -5.58
CA LEU A 224 -12.08 -14.09 -6.05
C LEU A 224 -10.60 -14.04 -6.49
N ALA A 225 -9.71 -14.67 -5.73
CA ALA A 225 -8.28 -14.76 -6.03
C ALA A 225 -8.04 -15.45 -7.38
N LYS A 226 -8.71 -16.58 -7.63
CA LYS A 226 -8.67 -17.29 -8.92
C LYS A 226 -9.11 -16.38 -10.06
N ARG A 227 -10.30 -15.79 -9.92
CA ARG A 227 -10.90 -14.91 -10.95
C ARG A 227 -10.00 -13.72 -11.29
N LEU A 228 -9.32 -13.16 -10.31
CA LEU A 228 -8.46 -11.99 -10.48
C LEU A 228 -6.97 -12.34 -10.68
N LYS A 229 -6.63 -13.63 -10.83
CA LYS A 229 -5.27 -14.13 -11.05
C LYS A 229 -4.27 -13.65 -9.99
N TYR A 230 -4.63 -13.83 -8.72
CA TYR A 230 -3.71 -13.74 -7.59
C TYR A 230 -2.98 -15.07 -7.41
N ASP A 231 -1.72 -15.01 -6.97
CA ASP A 231 -0.89 -16.19 -6.77
C ASP A 231 -1.27 -16.88 -5.45
N TYR A 232 -1.52 -16.06 -4.41
CA TYR A 232 -1.93 -16.52 -3.09
C TYR A 232 -3.25 -15.88 -2.63
N PHE A 233 -3.97 -16.60 -1.78
CA PHE A 233 -5.01 -16.04 -0.92
C PHE A 233 -4.74 -16.38 0.55
N GLY A 234 -5.31 -15.62 1.46
CA GLY A 234 -5.22 -15.91 2.90
C GLY A 234 -6.25 -15.12 3.69
N SER A 235 -6.12 -15.14 5.02
CA SER A 235 -7.04 -14.43 5.90
C SER A 235 -6.35 -13.86 7.13
N THR A 236 -6.76 -12.67 7.56
CA THR A 236 -6.32 -12.08 8.82
C THR A 236 -6.98 -12.76 10.04
N LEU A 237 -7.86 -13.75 9.88
CA LEU A 237 -8.60 -14.35 11.00
C LEU A 237 -7.67 -15.02 12.03
N THR A 238 -6.51 -15.50 11.60
CA THR A 238 -5.52 -16.21 12.44
C THR A 238 -4.80 -15.30 13.43
N ILE A 239 -4.99 -13.97 13.37
CA ILE A 239 -4.49 -13.02 14.38
C ILE A 239 -5.27 -13.07 15.70
N SER A 240 -6.53 -13.51 15.65
CA SER A 240 -7.45 -13.41 16.78
C SER A 240 -7.24 -14.58 17.74
N PRO A 241 -7.02 -14.34 19.05
CA PRO A 241 -6.89 -15.42 20.04
C PRO A 241 -8.19 -16.21 20.21
N HIS A 242 -9.31 -15.66 19.74
CA HIS A 242 -10.62 -16.30 19.80
C HIS A 242 -10.94 -17.18 18.58
N LYS A 243 -10.03 -17.31 17.62
CA LYS A 243 -10.26 -18.10 16.41
C LYS A 243 -9.23 -19.22 16.31
N SER A 244 -9.70 -20.41 15.92
CA SER A 244 -8.83 -21.57 15.74
C SER A 244 -8.03 -21.44 14.43
N ALA A 245 -6.74 -21.05 14.54
CA ALA A 245 -5.85 -21.03 13.39
C ALA A 245 -5.69 -22.40 12.72
N PRO A 246 -5.59 -23.54 13.46
CA PRO A 246 -5.57 -24.87 12.84
C PRO A 246 -6.80 -25.12 11.96
N ALA A 247 -8.01 -24.82 12.46
CA ALA A 247 -9.24 -25.00 11.70
C ALA A 247 -9.29 -24.10 10.44
N ILE A 248 -8.87 -22.84 10.58
CA ILE A 248 -8.80 -21.89 9.45
C ILE A 248 -7.80 -22.38 8.39
N ASN A 249 -6.64 -22.87 8.82
CA ASN A 249 -5.60 -23.32 7.91
C ASN A 249 -5.98 -24.62 7.20
N GLN A 250 -6.66 -25.54 7.89
CA GLN A 250 -7.20 -26.74 7.28
C GLN A 250 -8.20 -26.41 6.16
N LEU A 251 -9.18 -25.53 6.44
CA LEU A 251 -10.12 -25.04 5.43
C LEU A 251 -9.42 -24.34 4.26
N GLY A 252 -8.38 -23.56 4.54
CA GLY A 252 -7.59 -22.88 3.53
C GLY A 252 -6.89 -23.84 2.57
N LYS A 253 -6.31 -24.94 3.08
CA LYS A 253 -5.66 -25.98 2.27
C LYS A 253 -6.65 -26.67 1.34
N GLU A 254 -7.80 -27.10 1.86
CA GLU A 254 -8.87 -27.73 1.06
C GLU A 254 -9.35 -26.81 -0.08
N LEU A 255 -9.50 -25.52 0.21
CA LEU A 255 -9.92 -24.53 -0.77
C LEU A 255 -8.82 -24.19 -1.79
N ALA A 256 -7.55 -24.27 -1.40
CA ALA A 256 -6.43 -24.09 -2.33
C ALA A 256 -6.43 -25.16 -3.43
N GLU A 257 -6.69 -26.41 -3.05
CA GLU A 257 -6.82 -27.53 -3.99
C GLU A 257 -8.04 -27.32 -4.91
N SER A 258 -9.20 -27.02 -4.31
CA SER A 258 -10.47 -26.86 -5.04
C SER A 258 -10.43 -25.71 -6.07
N TYR A 259 -9.82 -24.58 -5.70
CA TYR A 259 -9.79 -23.38 -6.54
C TYR A 259 -8.49 -23.25 -7.35
N GLN A 260 -7.47 -24.09 -7.11
CA GLN A 260 -6.15 -24.02 -7.74
C GLN A 260 -5.48 -22.65 -7.52
N VAL A 261 -5.46 -22.18 -6.27
CA VAL A 261 -4.78 -20.95 -5.84
C VAL A 261 -4.04 -21.27 -4.55
N GLN A 262 -2.79 -20.81 -4.40
CA GLN A 262 -2.02 -21.15 -3.21
C GLN A 262 -2.61 -20.49 -1.95
N TYR A 263 -2.70 -21.25 -0.86
CA TYR A 263 -3.14 -20.72 0.42
C TYR A 263 -1.95 -20.29 1.29
N LEU A 264 -2.01 -19.07 1.82
CA LEU A 264 -1.07 -18.57 2.81
C LEU A 264 -1.43 -19.12 4.18
N GLU A 265 -0.88 -20.28 4.51
CA GLU A 265 -0.94 -20.81 5.87
C GLU A 265 -0.27 -19.83 6.84
N SER A 266 -0.99 -19.48 7.90
CA SER A 266 -0.51 -18.47 8.84
C SER A 266 -1.05 -18.71 10.24
N ASP A 267 -0.26 -18.29 11.22
CA ASP A 267 -0.71 -18.16 12.60
C ASP A 267 -0.22 -16.83 13.17
N PHE A 268 -0.89 -15.73 12.77
CA PHE A 268 -0.41 -14.40 13.09
C PHE A 268 -0.46 -14.06 14.59
N LYS A 269 -1.06 -14.91 15.43
CA LYS A 269 -1.03 -14.71 16.89
C LYS A 269 0.32 -15.07 17.52
N LYS A 270 1.15 -15.87 16.84
CA LYS A 270 2.51 -16.22 17.31
C LYS A 270 3.41 -14.98 17.42
N CYS A 271 4.47 -15.09 18.21
CA CYS A 271 5.45 -14.00 18.40
C CYS A 271 4.81 -12.66 18.83
N ASP A 272 3.85 -12.74 19.75
CA ASP A 272 3.06 -11.62 20.28
C ASP A 272 2.27 -10.84 19.23
N GLY A 273 1.96 -11.45 18.08
CA GLY A 273 1.31 -10.73 17.00
C GLY A 273 -0.05 -10.14 17.39
N PHE A 274 -0.84 -10.80 18.24
CA PHE A 274 -2.07 -10.22 18.75
C PHE A 274 -1.81 -8.97 19.61
N LYS A 275 -0.84 -9.02 20.53
CA LYS A 275 -0.46 -7.88 21.37
C LYS A 275 0.02 -6.70 20.52
N LYS A 276 0.89 -6.96 19.53
CA LYS A 276 1.35 -5.95 18.56
C LYS A 276 0.20 -5.36 17.75
N SER A 277 -0.83 -6.15 17.43
CA SER A 277 -2.04 -5.63 16.78
C SER A 277 -2.85 -4.69 17.68
N VAL A 278 -2.85 -4.90 18.99
CA VAL A 278 -3.51 -4.02 19.97
C VAL A 278 -2.73 -2.71 20.07
N GLU A 279 -1.41 -2.77 20.25
CA GLU A 279 -0.52 -1.61 20.35
C GLU A 279 -0.64 -0.73 19.10
N LEU A 280 -0.49 -1.32 17.91
CA LEU A 280 -0.62 -0.59 16.64
C LEU A 280 -2.01 0.03 16.45
N SER A 281 -3.06 -0.65 16.94
CA SER A 281 -4.42 -0.14 16.89
C SER A 281 -4.62 1.07 17.81
N GLN A 282 -3.93 1.12 18.95
CA GLN A 282 -3.96 2.27 19.86
C GLN A 282 -3.18 3.45 19.27
N GLU A 283 -1.98 3.20 18.78
CA GLU A 283 -1.12 4.20 18.12
C GLU A 283 -1.86 4.89 16.96
N LEU A 284 -2.52 4.10 16.11
CA LEU A 284 -3.26 4.60 14.95
C LEU A 284 -4.70 5.04 15.27
N LYS A 285 -5.13 4.99 16.54
CA LYS A 285 -6.49 5.29 17.00
C LYS A 285 -7.55 4.58 16.13
N LEU A 286 -7.35 3.28 15.89
CA LEU A 286 -8.27 2.46 15.11
C LEU A 286 -9.45 2.00 15.97
N TYR A 287 -10.60 1.90 15.34
CA TYR A 287 -11.76 1.25 15.96
C TYR A 287 -11.45 -0.22 16.29
N ARG A 288 -11.72 -0.61 17.54
CA ARG A 288 -11.70 -2.00 17.99
C ARG A 288 -13.09 -2.42 18.44
N GLN A 289 -13.54 -3.53 17.87
CA GLN A 289 -14.78 -4.20 18.20
C GLN A 289 -14.66 -5.01 19.49
N ASN A 290 -15.77 -5.15 20.22
CA ASN A 290 -15.91 -5.94 21.44
C ASN A 290 -16.46 -7.36 21.22
N TYR A 291 -16.75 -7.74 19.96
CA TYR A 291 -17.25 -9.08 19.58
C TYR A 291 -16.83 -9.44 18.15
N CYS A 292 -17.02 -10.70 17.75
CA CYS A 292 -16.56 -11.20 16.46
C CYS A 292 -17.24 -10.52 15.25
N GLY A 293 -18.43 -9.97 15.45
CA GLY A 293 -19.30 -9.39 14.42
C GLY A 293 -20.58 -10.17 14.22
N CYS A 294 -20.65 -11.43 14.66
CA CYS A 294 -21.83 -12.27 14.55
C CYS A 294 -22.84 -11.95 15.66
N GLU A 295 -24.14 -11.94 15.37
CA GLU A 295 -25.19 -11.66 16.37
C GLU A 295 -25.14 -12.64 17.55
N PHE A 296 -24.84 -13.92 17.28
CA PHE A 296 -24.70 -14.97 18.30
C PHE A 296 -23.41 -14.86 19.13
N SER A 297 -22.51 -13.94 18.79
CA SER A 297 -21.32 -13.60 19.58
C SER A 297 -21.48 -12.31 20.38
N MET A 298 -22.62 -11.63 20.25
CA MET A 298 -22.91 -10.47 21.08
C MET A 298 -23.30 -10.95 22.48
N LYS A 299 -22.71 -10.32 23.51
CA LYS A 299 -23.24 -10.46 24.87
C LYS A 299 -24.64 -9.86 24.86
N ARG A 300 -25.66 -10.66 25.18
CA ARG A 300 -26.99 -10.15 25.46
C ARG A 300 -26.89 -9.44 26.82
N GLU A 301 -27.27 -8.17 26.85
CA GLU A 301 -27.50 -7.45 28.11
C GLU A 301 -28.70 -8.05 28.84
#